data_AF-A0A1Y4TJR6-F1
#
_entry.id   AF-A0A1Y4TJR6-F1
#
_cell.length_a   1.000
_cell.length_b   1.000
_cell.length_c   1.000
_cell.angle_alpha   90.00
_cell.angle_beta   90.00
_cell.angle_gamma   90.00
#
_symmetry.space_group_name_H-M   'P 1'
#
loop_
_entity.id
_entity.type
_entity.pdbx_description
1 polymer ?
#
loop_
_entity_poly.entity_id
_entity_poly.type
_entity_poly.pdbx_seq_one_letter_code
_entity_poly.pdbx_strand_id
1 'polypeptide(L)'
;MRDLLALCREDLVSGETRTFVKEHLARCPACRAEWEALDGPALPPLEGEEPENGQPFRAFAARWARRRRAVAAALAALALLAALLGGCLASYLVFDTPNLCAAAAGAARVLWTDTETVTLRQQPRVVLAKPDGSLLETYMAERGFTELEEERMGALRVFTNGETREAVLCSQNRYWCLWSWR
;
A
#
# COMPACT_ATOMS: atom_id res chain seq x y z
N MET A 1 51.87 30.29 40.38
CA MET A 1 50.80 31.31 40.47
C MET A 1 50.05 31.49 39.17
N ARG A 2 50.75 31.51 38.02
CA ARG A 2 50.16 31.71 36.68
C ARG A 2 49.05 30.70 36.33
N ASP A 3 49.22 29.42 36.68
CA ASP A 3 48.19 28.39 36.43
C ASP A 3 46.91 28.61 37.24
N LEU A 4 47.03 29.20 38.44
CA LEU A 4 45.87 29.56 39.27
C LEU A 4 45.09 30.74 38.69
N LEU A 5 45.73 31.63 37.90
CA LEU A 5 45.04 32.73 37.23
C LEU A 5 44.13 32.20 36.11
N ALA A 6 44.62 31.28 35.27
CA ALA A 6 43.83 30.65 34.22
C ALA A 6 42.64 29.86 34.79
N LEU A 7 42.88 29.04 35.83
CA LEU A 7 41.81 28.27 36.48
C LEU A 7 40.80 29.17 37.21
N CYS A 8 41.25 30.30 37.78
CA CYS A 8 40.35 31.26 38.40
C CYS A 8 39.47 31.99 37.37
N ARG A 9 39.91 32.09 36.11
CA ARG A 9 39.14 32.65 34.99
C ARG A 9 38.01 31.71 34.54
N GLU A 10 38.28 30.42 34.50
CA GLU A 10 37.30 29.38 34.12
C GLU A 10 36.31 29.05 35.25
N ASP A 11 36.33 29.80 36.36
CA ASP A 11 35.53 29.58 37.58
C ASP A 11 35.74 28.22 38.25
N LEU A 12 36.81 27.50 37.90
CA LEU A 12 37.12 26.14 38.35
C LEU A 12 37.84 26.07 39.71
N VAL A 13 37.93 27.19 40.42
CA VAL A 13 38.68 27.33 41.67
C VAL A 13 37.75 27.58 42.84
N SER A 14 38.01 26.93 43.99
CA SER A 14 37.25 27.11 45.23
C SER A 14 37.21 28.57 45.71
N GLY A 15 36.13 28.97 46.39
CA GLY A 15 35.89 30.37 46.79
C GLY A 15 36.99 30.98 47.67
N GLU A 16 37.63 30.18 48.51
CA GLU A 16 38.75 30.62 49.36
C GLU A 16 39.99 30.96 48.52
N THR A 17 40.37 30.07 47.60
CA THR A 17 41.52 30.25 46.71
C THR A 17 41.31 31.45 45.77
N ARG A 18 40.08 31.69 45.33
CA ARG A 18 39.69 32.86 44.53
C ARG A 18 39.88 34.17 45.29
N THR A 19 39.50 34.20 46.56
CA THR A 19 39.64 35.39 47.40
C THR A 19 41.12 35.72 47.62
N PHE A 20 41.93 34.69 47.86
CA PHE A 20 43.38 34.82 47.96
C PHE A 20 44.03 35.37 46.68
N VAL A 21 43.64 34.86 45.51
CA VAL A 21 44.16 35.36 44.22
C VAL A 21 43.78 36.82 43.99
N LYS A 22 42.53 37.22 44.30
CA LYS A 22 42.09 38.62 44.18
C LYS A 22 42.87 39.57 45.10
N GLU A 23 43.13 39.17 46.34
CA GLU A 23 43.95 39.96 47.27
C GLU A 23 45.41 40.07 46.78
N HIS A 24 45.95 38.99 46.21
CA HIS A 24 47.30 38.99 45.64
C HIS A 24 47.42 39.90 44.41
N LEU A 25 46.43 39.88 43.51
CA LEU A 25 46.36 40.79 42.35
C LEU A 25 46.30 42.26 42.79
N ALA A 26 45.67 42.55 43.94
CA ALA A 26 45.64 43.90 44.51
C ALA A 26 47.03 44.40 44.96
N ARG A 27 47.91 43.50 45.41
CA ARG A 27 49.26 43.84 45.94
C ARG A 27 50.40 43.69 44.93
N CYS A 28 50.26 42.83 43.92
CA CYS A 28 51.35 42.51 43.00
C CYS A 28 51.07 43.06 41.58
N PRO A 29 51.83 44.08 41.11
CA PRO A 29 51.65 44.64 39.77
C PRO A 29 52.07 43.68 38.65
N ALA A 30 53.04 42.78 38.90
CA ALA A 30 53.48 41.81 37.91
C ALA A 30 52.38 40.78 37.57
N CYS A 31 51.70 40.25 38.58
CA CYS A 31 50.59 39.31 38.37
C CYS A 31 49.35 39.98 37.76
N ARG A 32 49.17 41.28 38.00
CA ARG A 32 48.09 42.07 37.37
C ARG A 32 48.31 42.24 35.88
N ALA A 33 49.54 42.56 35.46
CA ALA A 33 49.88 42.63 34.04
C ALA A 33 49.68 41.28 33.33
N GLU A 34 49.99 40.16 34.00
CA GLU A 34 49.70 38.83 33.47
C GLU A 34 48.20 38.52 33.39
N TRP A 35 47.39 38.97 34.35
CA TRP A 35 45.93 38.85 34.29
C TRP A 35 45.34 39.65 33.12
N GLU A 36 45.76 40.90 32.94
CA GLU A 36 45.33 41.76 31.83
C GLU A 36 45.79 41.21 30.47
N ALA A 37 46.97 40.59 30.41
CA ALA A 37 47.43 39.89 29.20
C ALA A 37 46.58 38.67 28.85
N LEU A 38 45.99 37.99 29.84
CA LEU A 38 45.01 36.92 29.62
C LEU A 38 43.63 37.49 29.21
N ASP A 39 43.26 38.67 29.71
CA ASP A 39 42.05 39.42 29.36
C ASP A 39 42.17 40.26 28.08
N GLY A 40 43.27 40.08 27.32
CA GLY A 40 43.38 40.58 25.96
C GLY A 40 42.15 40.19 25.11
N PRO A 41 41.75 41.03 24.14
CA PRO A 41 40.46 40.90 23.48
C PRO A 41 40.31 39.49 22.93
N ALA A 42 39.23 38.82 23.36
CA ALA A 42 38.78 37.59 22.74
C ALA A 42 38.80 37.84 21.22
N LEU A 43 39.44 36.94 20.47
CA LEU A 43 39.38 36.99 19.02
C LEU A 43 37.92 37.24 18.64
N PRO A 44 37.64 38.17 17.70
CA PRO A 44 36.28 38.34 17.21
C PRO A 44 35.73 36.96 16.85
N PRO A 45 34.45 36.66 17.15
CA PRO A 45 33.85 35.40 16.73
C PRO A 45 34.21 35.20 15.27
N LEU A 46 34.84 34.07 14.94
CA LEU A 46 35.16 33.76 13.55
C LEU A 46 33.81 33.70 12.83
N GLU A 47 33.45 34.80 12.16
CA GLU A 47 32.39 34.86 11.16
C GLU A 47 32.82 33.93 10.02
N GLY A 48 32.57 32.63 10.21
CA GLY A 48 33.15 31.61 9.35
C GLY A 48 32.93 30.16 9.75
N GLU A 49 32.29 29.86 10.88
CA GLU A 49 31.73 28.52 11.11
C GLU A 49 30.26 28.48 10.69
N GLU A 50 30.00 28.78 9.42
CA GLU A 50 28.85 28.15 8.77
C GLU A 50 29.15 26.65 8.68
N PRO A 51 28.20 25.75 8.99
CA PRO A 51 28.42 24.33 8.89
C PRO A 51 28.54 23.94 7.41
N GLU A 52 29.75 24.01 6.86
CA GLU A 52 30.13 23.52 5.52
C GLU A 52 29.98 21.99 5.41
N ASN A 53 29.56 21.31 6.48
CA ASN A 53 29.35 19.87 6.56
C ASN A 53 27.92 19.40 6.18
N GLY A 54 27.10 20.24 5.52
CA GLY A 54 25.72 19.90 5.16
C GLY A 54 25.48 19.43 3.71
N GLN A 55 26.36 19.80 2.78
CA GLN A 55 26.13 19.61 1.34
C GLN A 55 26.22 18.15 0.85
N PRO A 56 27.25 17.35 1.20
CA PRO A 56 27.34 15.96 0.72
C PRO A 56 26.23 15.07 1.30
N PHE A 57 25.78 15.36 2.53
CA PHE A 57 24.73 14.60 3.19
C PHE A 57 23.35 14.84 2.54
N ARG A 58 23.06 16.08 2.11
CA ARG A 58 21.82 16.41 1.39
C ARG A 58 21.76 15.75 0.01
N ALA A 59 22.87 15.72 -0.72
CA ALA A 59 22.96 15.05 -2.02
C ALA A 59 22.77 13.52 -1.88
N PHE A 60 23.37 12.91 -0.85
CA PHE A 60 23.21 11.49 -0.56
C PHE A 60 21.78 11.14 -0.14
N ALA A 61 21.18 11.93 0.77
CA ALA A 61 19.80 11.76 1.20
C ALA A 61 18.81 11.88 0.03
N ALA A 62 19.01 12.85 -0.88
CA ALA A 62 18.18 13.02 -2.07
C ALA A 62 18.30 11.82 -3.03
N ARG A 63 19.52 11.31 -3.26
CA ARG A 63 19.77 10.16 -4.14
C ARG A 63 19.17 8.87 -3.55
N TRP A 64 19.25 8.70 -2.24
CA TRP A 64 18.69 7.56 -1.54
C TRP A 64 17.16 7.59 -1.45
N ALA A 65 16.58 8.77 -1.17
CA ALA A 65 15.12 8.96 -1.22
C ALA A 65 14.56 8.68 -2.62
N ARG A 66 15.28 9.07 -3.68
CA ARG A 66 14.86 8.79 -5.07
C ARG A 66 14.91 7.29 -5.39
N ARG A 67 15.97 6.58 -4.96
CA ARG A 67 16.06 5.11 -5.09
C ARG A 67 14.96 4.40 -4.31
N ARG A 68 14.69 4.81 -3.07
CA ARG A 68 13.59 4.25 -2.26
C ARG A 68 12.23 4.45 -2.92
N ARG A 69 11.95 5.64 -3.46
CA ARG A 69 10.71 5.90 -4.21
C ARG A 69 10.61 5.04 -5.47
N ALA A 70 11.71 4.86 -6.21
CA ALA A 70 11.73 3.99 -7.38
C ALA A 70 11.48 2.51 -7.02
N VAL A 71 12.11 2.02 -5.95
CA VAL A 71 11.88 0.64 -5.46
C VAL A 71 10.46 0.47 -4.94
N ALA A 72 9.94 1.43 -4.18
CA ALA A 72 8.56 1.39 -3.69
C ALA A 72 7.55 1.42 -4.85
N ALA A 73 7.79 2.25 -5.87
CA ALA A 73 6.96 2.29 -7.07
C ALA A 73 7.02 0.97 -7.86
N ALA A 74 8.20 0.36 -7.99
CA ALA A 74 8.36 -0.93 -8.64
C ALA A 74 7.64 -2.06 -7.88
N LEU A 75 7.76 -2.08 -6.55
CA LEU A 75 7.04 -3.05 -5.70
C LEU A 75 5.51 -2.84 -5.78
N ALA A 76 5.05 -1.59 -5.75
CA ALA A 76 3.63 -1.28 -5.91
C ALA A 76 3.11 -1.71 -7.28
N ALA A 77 3.87 -1.47 -8.35
CA ALA A 77 3.52 -1.92 -9.70
C ALA A 77 3.47 -3.45 -9.78
N LEU A 78 4.44 -4.15 -9.18
CA LEU A 78 4.47 -5.62 -9.15
C LEU A 78 3.28 -6.20 -8.36
N ALA A 79 2.95 -5.61 -7.21
CA ALA A 79 1.80 -6.01 -6.41
C ALA A 79 0.48 -5.79 -7.16
N LEU A 80 0.35 -4.66 -7.86
CA LEU A 80 -0.81 -4.38 -8.70
C LEU A 80 -0.94 -5.41 -9.84
N LEU A 81 0.18 -5.74 -10.49
CA LEU A 81 0.20 -6.73 -11.57
C LEU A 81 -0.18 -8.12 -11.06
N ALA A 82 0.34 -8.51 -9.90
CA ALA A 82 0.01 -9.79 -9.25
C ALA A 82 -1.47 -9.85 -8.84
N ALA A 83 -2.04 -8.76 -8.32
CA ALA A 83 -3.45 -8.68 -7.99
C ALA A 83 -4.34 -8.80 -9.25
N LEU A 84 -3.96 -8.14 -10.35
CA LEU A 84 -4.68 -8.23 -11.63
C LEU A 84 -4.60 -9.65 -12.21
N LEU A 85 -3.41 -10.24 -12.26
CA LEU A 85 -3.22 -11.61 -12.77
C LEU A 85 -3.92 -12.65 -11.89
N GLY A 86 -3.81 -12.52 -10.56
CA GLY A 86 -4.50 -13.39 -9.61
C GLY A 86 -6.02 -13.26 -9.71
N GLY A 87 -6.54 -12.05 -9.87
CA GLY A 87 -7.94 -11.80 -10.14
C GLY A 87 -8.40 -12.45 -11.44
N CYS A 88 -7.67 -12.24 -12.54
CA CYS A 88 -7.97 -12.88 -13.82
C CYS A 88 -7.94 -14.41 -13.75
N LEU A 89 -6.96 -14.97 -13.03
CA LEU A 89 -6.84 -16.42 -12.84
C LEU A 89 -8.00 -16.98 -12.00
N ALA A 90 -8.36 -16.32 -10.90
CA ALA A 90 -9.53 -16.69 -10.10
C ALA A 90 -10.82 -16.58 -10.92
N SER A 91 -10.93 -15.54 -11.76
CA SER A 91 -12.06 -15.35 -12.66
C SER A 91 -12.14 -16.46 -13.72
N TYR A 92 -11.00 -16.91 -14.23
CA TYR A 92 -10.93 -18.00 -15.20
C TYR A 92 -11.30 -19.35 -14.56
N LEU A 93 -10.79 -19.62 -13.35
CA LEU A 93 -11.06 -20.87 -12.64
C LEU A 93 -12.50 -20.97 -12.12
N VAL A 94 -13.14 -19.85 -11.77
CA VAL A 94 -14.49 -19.84 -11.19
C VAL A 94 -15.57 -19.58 -12.23
N PHE A 95 -15.33 -18.70 -13.22
CA PHE A 95 -16.35 -18.23 -14.16
C PHE A 95 -16.05 -18.55 -15.63
N ASP A 96 -14.96 -19.28 -15.92
CA ASP A 96 -14.55 -19.72 -17.28
C ASP A 96 -14.59 -18.61 -18.33
N THR A 97 -14.26 -17.38 -17.89
CA THR A 97 -14.27 -16.16 -18.71
C THR A 97 -12.96 -15.40 -18.54
N PRO A 98 -12.30 -14.97 -19.63
CA PRO A 98 -10.98 -14.34 -19.58
C PRO A 98 -11.01 -12.87 -19.12
N ASN A 99 -12.12 -12.37 -18.57
CA ASN A 99 -12.33 -10.94 -18.35
C ASN A 99 -12.77 -10.63 -16.91
N LEU A 100 -11.81 -10.33 -16.05
CA LEU A 100 -11.98 -10.02 -14.61
C LEU A 100 -13.03 -8.93 -14.36
N CYS A 101 -13.03 -7.89 -15.18
CA CYS A 101 -13.97 -6.77 -15.04
C CYS A 101 -15.41 -7.18 -15.40
N ALA A 102 -15.59 -8.08 -16.37
CA ALA A 102 -16.92 -8.56 -16.75
C ALA A 102 -17.48 -9.54 -15.69
N ALA A 103 -16.63 -10.41 -15.14
CA ALA A 103 -17.02 -11.31 -14.05
C ALA A 103 -17.34 -10.53 -12.76
N ALA A 104 -16.52 -9.55 -12.39
CA ALA A 104 -16.77 -8.69 -11.23
C ALA A 104 -18.03 -7.83 -11.42
N ALA A 105 -18.26 -7.27 -12.61
CA ALA A 105 -19.47 -6.52 -12.91
C ALA A 105 -20.72 -7.41 -12.95
N GLY A 106 -20.61 -8.65 -13.45
CA GLY A 106 -21.68 -9.65 -13.42
C GLY A 106 -22.03 -10.07 -12.00
N ALA A 107 -21.03 -10.38 -11.17
CA ALA A 107 -21.23 -10.74 -9.77
C ALA A 107 -21.77 -9.55 -8.95
N ALA A 108 -21.23 -8.34 -9.13
CA ALA A 108 -21.74 -7.14 -8.49
C ALA A 108 -23.19 -6.85 -8.91
N ARG A 109 -23.53 -7.06 -10.18
CA ARG A 109 -24.91 -6.88 -10.65
C ARG A 109 -25.86 -7.86 -10.02
N VAL A 110 -25.51 -9.15 -9.89
CA VAL A 110 -26.40 -10.16 -9.29
C VAL A 110 -26.52 -10.00 -7.77
N LEU A 111 -25.46 -9.55 -7.09
CA LEU A 111 -25.45 -9.37 -5.64
C LEU A 111 -26.09 -8.06 -5.17
N TRP A 112 -26.02 -6.99 -5.96
CA TRP A 112 -26.50 -5.65 -5.55
C TRP A 112 -27.68 -5.09 -6.35
N THR A 113 -27.92 -5.54 -7.58
CA THR A 113 -29.08 -5.13 -8.37
C THR A 113 -29.99 -6.34 -8.54
N ASP A 114 -31.28 -6.18 -8.23
CA ASP A 114 -32.32 -7.20 -8.38
C ASP A 114 -32.60 -7.53 -9.87
N THR A 115 -31.58 -7.96 -10.62
CA THR A 115 -31.71 -8.52 -11.96
C THR A 115 -31.67 -10.04 -11.85
N GLU A 116 -32.77 -10.69 -12.24
CA GLU A 116 -32.99 -12.13 -12.03
C GLU A 116 -32.07 -13.02 -12.89
N THR A 117 -31.63 -12.54 -14.05
CA THR A 117 -30.70 -13.26 -14.94
C THR A 117 -29.70 -12.31 -15.62
N VAL A 118 -28.43 -12.70 -15.68
CA VAL A 118 -27.38 -11.96 -16.39
C VAL A 118 -26.66 -12.93 -17.33
N THR A 119 -26.70 -12.65 -18.64
CA THR A 119 -25.93 -13.39 -19.65
C THR A 119 -24.46 -12.96 -19.57
N LEU A 120 -23.58 -13.84 -19.06
CA LEU A 120 -22.15 -13.55 -18.90
C LEU A 120 -21.36 -13.73 -20.21
N ARG A 121 -21.78 -14.66 -21.06
CA ARG A 121 -21.06 -15.02 -22.30
C ARG A 121 -22.05 -15.39 -23.40
N GLN A 122 -21.82 -14.87 -24.61
CA GLN A 122 -22.66 -15.12 -25.80
C GLN A 122 -22.26 -16.43 -26.52
N GLN A 123 -21.00 -16.90 -26.41
CA GLN A 123 -20.52 -18.16 -26.99
C GLN A 123 -19.32 -18.75 -26.21
N PRO A 124 -19.43 -19.99 -25.67
CA PRO A 124 -20.68 -20.71 -25.37
C PRO A 124 -21.56 -19.90 -24.42
N ARG A 125 -22.88 -20.08 -24.50
CA ARG A 125 -23.84 -19.30 -23.72
C ARG A 125 -23.70 -19.67 -22.24
N VAL A 126 -23.46 -18.68 -21.40
CA VAL A 126 -23.39 -18.85 -19.94
C VAL A 126 -24.26 -17.78 -19.28
N VAL A 127 -25.24 -18.22 -18.50
CA VAL A 127 -26.19 -17.35 -17.79
C VAL A 127 -26.03 -17.56 -16.29
N LEU A 128 -25.94 -16.47 -15.55
CA LEU A 128 -25.96 -16.45 -14.09
C LEU A 128 -27.35 -16.02 -13.63
N ALA A 129 -28.01 -16.86 -12.86
CA ALA A 129 -29.35 -16.63 -12.31
C ALA A 129 -29.33 -16.73 -10.78
N LYS A 130 -30.37 -16.19 -10.14
CA LYS A 130 -30.60 -16.41 -8.70
C LYS A 130 -30.79 -17.91 -8.39
N PRO A 131 -30.55 -18.36 -7.15
CA PRO A 131 -30.66 -19.76 -6.75
C PRO A 131 -32.12 -20.20 -6.57
N ASP A 132 -32.93 -20.03 -7.61
CA ASP A 132 -34.30 -20.52 -7.69
C ASP A 132 -34.38 -21.57 -8.80
N GLY A 133 -34.82 -22.78 -8.42
CA GLY A 133 -34.91 -23.92 -9.33
C GLY A 133 -35.93 -23.74 -10.45
N SER A 134 -36.93 -22.88 -10.24
CA SER A 134 -38.02 -22.63 -11.19
C SER A 134 -37.68 -21.59 -12.27
N LEU A 135 -36.62 -20.80 -12.07
CA LEU A 135 -36.21 -19.76 -13.02
C LEU A 135 -35.76 -20.34 -14.36
N LEU A 136 -35.09 -21.49 -14.36
CA LEU A 136 -34.64 -22.13 -15.60
C LEU A 136 -35.83 -22.63 -16.44
N GLU A 137 -36.84 -23.18 -15.78
CA GLU A 137 -38.05 -23.67 -16.44
C GLU A 137 -38.83 -22.51 -17.04
N THR A 138 -39.01 -21.42 -16.28
CA THR A 138 -39.69 -20.21 -16.76
C THR A 138 -38.95 -19.62 -17.95
N TYR A 139 -37.61 -19.51 -17.86
CA TYR A 139 -36.76 -19.00 -18.94
C TYR A 139 -36.84 -19.83 -20.24
N MET A 140 -36.90 -21.16 -20.11
CA MET A 140 -37.03 -22.05 -21.27
C MET A 140 -38.45 -22.07 -21.82
N ALA A 141 -39.46 -22.02 -20.96
CA ALA A 141 -40.86 -21.94 -21.35
C ALA A 141 -41.17 -20.65 -22.12
N GLU A 142 -40.60 -19.51 -21.72
CA GLU A 142 -40.68 -18.25 -22.48
C GLU A 142 -40.09 -18.36 -23.89
N ARG A 143 -39.09 -19.23 -24.08
CA ARG A 143 -38.49 -19.53 -25.40
C ARG A 143 -39.22 -20.65 -26.16
N GLY A 144 -40.31 -21.19 -25.62
CA GLY A 144 -41.08 -22.28 -26.21
C GLY A 144 -40.47 -23.67 -26.01
N PHE A 145 -39.48 -23.81 -25.14
CA PHE A 145 -38.86 -25.10 -24.87
C PHE A 145 -39.55 -25.82 -23.71
N THR A 146 -39.67 -27.13 -23.84
CA THR A 146 -40.17 -28.05 -22.82
C THR A 146 -39.07 -28.97 -22.34
N GLU A 147 -39.05 -29.29 -21.04
CA GLU A 147 -38.04 -30.18 -20.48
C GLU A 147 -38.34 -31.64 -20.82
N LEU A 148 -37.30 -32.37 -21.22
CA LEU A 148 -37.32 -33.82 -21.35
C LEU A 148 -36.76 -34.43 -20.05
N GLU A 149 -37.64 -34.71 -19.08
CA GLU A 149 -37.23 -35.30 -17.80
C GLU A 149 -36.55 -36.67 -17.97
N GLU A 150 -36.89 -37.41 -19.03
CA GLU A 150 -36.32 -38.72 -19.36
C GLU A 150 -34.84 -38.65 -19.75
N GLU A 151 -34.39 -37.54 -20.36
CA GLU A 151 -32.98 -37.33 -20.76
C GLU A 151 -32.18 -36.56 -19.68
N ARG A 152 -32.76 -36.33 -18.49
CA ARG A 152 -32.10 -35.60 -17.41
C ARG A 152 -30.95 -36.43 -16.80
N MET A 153 -29.73 -35.90 -16.88
CA MET A 153 -28.53 -36.52 -16.30
C MET A 153 -27.94 -35.64 -15.20
N GLY A 154 -28.45 -35.80 -13.97
CA GLY A 154 -27.98 -35.05 -12.80
C GLY A 154 -28.20 -33.55 -12.96
N ALA A 155 -27.11 -32.79 -13.10
CA ALA A 155 -27.12 -31.35 -13.35
C ALA A 155 -27.44 -30.99 -14.82
N LEU A 156 -27.38 -31.94 -15.75
CA LEU A 156 -27.70 -31.73 -17.15
C LEU A 156 -29.20 -31.87 -17.39
N ARG A 157 -29.84 -30.79 -17.84
CA ARG A 157 -31.25 -30.73 -18.24
C ARG A 157 -31.33 -30.55 -19.74
N VAL A 158 -32.14 -31.37 -20.41
CA VAL A 158 -32.32 -31.33 -21.86
C VAL A 158 -33.69 -30.73 -22.18
N PHE A 159 -33.68 -29.73 -23.04
CA PHE A 159 -34.87 -28.99 -23.44
C PHE A 159 -35.12 -29.16 -24.94
N THR A 160 -36.39 -29.30 -25.34
CA THR A 160 -36.79 -29.43 -26.74
C THR A 160 -37.93 -28.48 -27.09
N ASN A 161 -37.87 -27.90 -28.29
CA ASN A 161 -38.97 -27.15 -28.91
C ASN A 161 -39.54 -27.92 -30.12
N GLY A 162 -39.38 -29.25 -30.14
CA GLY A 162 -39.80 -30.12 -31.25
C GLY A 162 -38.85 -30.11 -32.46
N GLU A 163 -38.24 -28.98 -32.80
CA GLU A 163 -37.27 -28.86 -33.91
C GLU A 163 -35.81 -28.96 -33.45
N THR A 164 -35.49 -28.39 -32.30
CA THR A 164 -34.12 -28.30 -31.78
C THR A 164 -34.06 -28.78 -30.33
N ARG A 165 -32.95 -29.43 -29.99
CA ARG A 165 -32.63 -29.89 -28.64
C ARG A 165 -31.48 -29.07 -28.09
N GLU A 166 -31.67 -28.45 -26.93
CA GLU A 166 -30.63 -27.72 -26.21
C GLU A 166 -30.30 -28.46 -24.91
N ALA A 167 -29.02 -28.78 -24.68
CA ALA A 167 -28.55 -29.36 -23.44
C ALA A 167 -27.97 -28.27 -22.54
N VAL A 168 -28.54 -28.11 -21.34
CA VAL A 168 -28.14 -27.07 -20.38
C VAL A 168 -27.64 -27.70 -19.10
N LEU A 169 -26.39 -27.42 -18.75
CA LEU A 169 -25.81 -27.80 -17.48
C LEU A 169 -26.17 -26.74 -16.43
N CYS A 170 -26.92 -27.16 -15.42
CA CYS A 170 -27.38 -26.34 -14.31
C CYS A 170 -26.55 -26.63 -13.05
N SER A 171 -25.65 -25.73 -12.68
CA SER A 171 -24.85 -25.83 -11.46
C SER A 171 -25.32 -24.81 -10.43
N GLN A 172 -25.91 -25.28 -9.34
CA GLN A 172 -26.46 -24.43 -8.28
C GLN A 172 -25.62 -24.47 -7.01
N ASN A 173 -25.45 -23.32 -6.36
CA ASN A 173 -24.96 -23.22 -4.98
C ASN A 173 -25.91 -22.34 -4.14
N ARG A 174 -25.58 -22.11 -2.86
CA ARG A 174 -26.42 -21.30 -1.95
C ARG A 174 -26.65 -19.84 -2.43
N TYR A 175 -25.81 -19.34 -3.32
CA TYR A 175 -25.78 -17.93 -3.70
C TYR A 175 -26.21 -17.67 -5.15
N TRP A 176 -26.03 -18.63 -6.05
CA TRP A 176 -26.36 -18.49 -7.48
C TRP A 176 -26.65 -19.82 -8.18
N CYS A 177 -27.23 -19.72 -9.36
CA CYS A 177 -27.40 -20.81 -10.32
C CYS A 177 -26.67 -20.45 -11.63
N LEU A 178 -25.77 -21.31 -12.09
CA LEU A 178 -25.02 -21.14 -13.33
C LEU A 178 -25.55 -22.09 -14.39
N TRP A 179 -26.00 -21.54 -15.52
CA TRP A 179 -26.48 -22.31 -16.66
C TRP A 179 -25.47 -22.20 -17.79
N SER A 180 -24.97 -23.34 -18.27
CA SER A 180 -24.09 -23.39 -19.45
C SER A 180 -24.67 -24.29 -20.52
N TRP A 181 -24.72 -23.79 -21.75
CA TRP A 181 -25.23 -24.52 -22.91
C TRP A 181 -24.11 -25.32 -23.57
N ARG A 182 -24.42 -26.55 -24.01
CA ARG A 182 -23.54 -27.44 -24.78
C ARG A 182 -24.08 -27.75 -26.15
#